data_AF-B4UMT7-F1
#
_entry.id   AF-B4UMT7-F1
#
_cell.length_a   1.000
_cell.length_b   1.000
_cell.length_c   1.000
_cell.angle_alpha   90.00
_cell.angle_beta   90.00
_cell.angle_gamma   90.00
#
_symmetry.space_group_name_H-M   'P 1'
#
loop_
_entity.id
_entity.type
_entity.pdbx_description
1 polymer ?
#
loop_
_entity_poly.entity_id
_entity_poly.type
_entity_poly.pdbx_seq_one_letter_code
_entity_poly.pdbx_strand_id
1 'polypeptide(L)'
;MPVELEIRDGEPWWMSPDVWTVPGTDPEGPAGAPVIGQPCYLWALVTNKGTSNVSNAAVRFYWANPSVGFDRNTAHFIGASNVNLLPNESAEVLCLAPWIPEHVNGGHECVLAEAFHTTLDPLPPVPDFDVPTDRHVAQRNLNVVQALRGFFAFPFTVYNALRTEGRYQLKVRQGTLRELDPLRRRLRLERPKLEGKLVRTAFVQARCPTEDVLDRRDDGRVEEVSIRGKGGHFTTLVGRVEGGAALLHVAQYRGDTLAGGISVLVMG
;
A
#
# COMPACT_ATOMS: atom_id res chain seq x y z
N MET A 1 18.95 6.21 -27.74
CA MET A 1 17.49 6.06 -27.58
C MET A 1 17.25 5.47 -26.20
N PRO A 2 16.33 6.01 -25.39
CA PRO A 2 16.21 5.63 -23.98
C PRO A 2 15.43 4.33 -23.78
N VAL A 3 15.79 3.61 -22.72
CA VAL A 3 14.94 2.64 -22.02
C VAL A 3 14.25 3.39 -20.88
N GLU A 4 12.96 3.15 -20.66
CA GLU A 4 12.23 3.80 -19.56
C GLU A 4 11.28 2.79 -18.92
N LEU A 5 11.73 2.11 -17.87
CA LEU A 5 10.97 1.12 -17.13
C LEU A 5 9.98 1.78 -16.17
N GLU A 6 8.75 1.32 -16.18
CA GLU A 6 7.68 1.85 -15.33
C GLU A 6 6.95 0.70 -14.65
N ILE A 7 6.75 0.84 -13.35
CA ILE A 7 5.67 0.17 -12.63
C ILE A 7 4.68 1.26 -12.25
N ARG A 8 3.44 1.17 -12.73
CA ARG A 8 2.47 2.25 -12.53
C ARG A 8 2.11 2.36 -11.05
N ASP A 9 2.16 3.57 -10.52
CA ASP A 9 1.65 3.88 -9.19
C ASP A 9 0.10 3.94 -9.18
N GLY A 10 -0.46 4.19 -8.00
CA GLY A 10 -1.91 4.26 -7.80
C GLY A 10 -2.48 5.66 -7.88
N GLU A 11 -3.80 5.77 -7.76
CA GLU A 11 -4.43 7.00 -7.30
C GLU A 11 -5.37 6.65 -6.13
N PRO A 12 -5.01 7.00 -4.87
CA PRO A 12 -3.73 7.59 -4.44
C PRO A 12 -2.50 6.73 -4.75
N TRP A 13 -1.30 7.33 -4.81
CA TRP A 13 -0.05 6.68 -5.28
C TRP A 13 0.29 5.35 -4.59
N TRP A 14 -0.14 5.12 -3.34
CA TRP A 14 0.04 3.85 -2.62
C TRP A 14 -0.97 2.75 -2.99
N MET A 15 -1.82 2.97 -4.00
CA MET A 15 -2.78 1.99 -4.50
C MET A 15 -2.41 1.48 -5.91
N SER A 16 -1.12 1.21 -6.15
CA SER A 16 -0.67 0.71 -7.44
C SER A 16 -1.58 -0.45 -7.93
N PRO A 17 -2.04 -0.42 -9.19
CA PRO A 17 -2.69 -1.58 -9.79
C PRO A 17 -1.68 -2.60 -10.30
N ASP A 18 -0.45 -2.18 -10.50
CA ASP A 18 0.59 -2.97 -11.16
C ASP A 18 1.49 -3.67 -10.13
N VAL A 19 1.10 -3.70 -8.85
CA VAL A 19 1.72 -4.51 -7.79
C VAL A 19 0.61 -5.27 -7.05
N TRP A 20 0.75 -6.59 -6.94
CA TRP A 20 -0.24 -7.42 -6.27
C TRP A 20 0.34 -8.65 -5.60
N THR A 21 -0.49 -9.25 -4.76
CA THR A 21 -0.19 -10.41 -3.93
C THR A 21 -1.06 -11.59 -4.32
N VAL A 22 -0.49 -12.79 -4.29
CA VAL A 22 -1.16 -14.07 -4.52
C VAL A 22 -0.95 -14.94 -3.27
N PRO A 23 -1.92 -15.03 -2.35
CA PRO A 23 -1.78 -15.82 -1.14
C PRO A 23 -1.88 -17.33 -1.43
N GLY A 24 -1.15 -18.12 -0.64
CA GLY A 24 -1.09 -19.57 -0.77
C GLY A 24 0.21 -20.07 -1.41
N THR A 25 0.27 -21.36 -1.67
CA THR A 25 1.48 -22.04 -2.16
C THR A 25 1.61 -22.02 -3.69
N ASP A 26 0.56 -21.63 -4.40
CA ASP A 26 0.51 -21.56 -5.87
C ASP A 26 0.70 -20.10 -6.34
N PRO A 27 1.84 -19.75 -6.98
CA PRO A 27 2.08 -18.40 -7.48
C PRO A 27 1.13 -17.97 -8.61
N GLU A 28 0.49 -18.92 -9.30
CA GLU A 28 -0.50 -18.69 -10.36
C GLU A 28 -1.95 -18.68 -9.83
N GLY A 29 -2.10 -18.76 -8.51
CA GLY A 29 -3.37 -18.66 -7.82
C GLY A 29 -4.06 -17.29 -7.99
N PRO A 30 -5.29 -17.15 -7.48
CA PRO A 30 -5.98 -15.86 -7.54
C PRO A 30 -5.27 -14.82 -6.69
N ALA A 31 -5.18 -13.59 -7.21
CA ALA A 31 -4.71 -12.48 -6.41
C ALA A 31 -5.64 -12.25 -5.19
N GLY A 32 -5.05 -11.87 -4.07
CA GLY A 32 -5.78 -11.73 -2.81
C GLY A 32 -4.94 -11.08 -1.73
N ALA A 33 -5.55 -10.82 -0.59
CA ALA A 33 -4.84 -10.30 0.58
C ALA A 33 -3.88 -11.38 1.14
N PRO A 34 -2.66 -11.01 1.56
CA PRO A 34 -1.75 -11.93 2.24
C PRO A 34 -2.39 -12.51 3.51
N VAL A 35 -2.05 -13.77 3.83
CA VAL A 35 -2.50 -14.43 5.07
C VAL A 35 -1.28 -14.68 5.96
N ILE A 36 -1.35 -14.20 7.20
CA ILE A 36 -0.26 -14.31 8.18
C ILE A 36 0.16 -15.78 8.33
N GLY A 37 1.48 -16.01 8.29
CA GLY A 37 2.07 -17.34 8.44
C GLY A 37 1.87 -18.28 7.26
N GLN A 38 1.24 -17.83 6.17
CA GLN A 38 1.13 -18.60 4.93
C GLN A 38 2.01 -17.98 3.83
N PRO A 39 2.55 -18.79 2.90
CA PRO A 39 3.23 -18.26 1.73
C PRO A 39 2.34 -17.29 0.94
N CYS A 40 2.95 -16.26 0.38
CA CYS A 40 2.32 -15.27 -0.46
C CYS A 40 3.33 -14.83 -1.53
N TYR A 41 2.95 -14.91 -2.79
CA TYR A 41 3.78 -14.43 -3.90
C TYR A 41 3.46 -12.99 -4.23
N LEU A 42 4.45 -12.25 -4.70
CA LEU A 42 4.28 -10.90 -5.21
C LEU A 42 4.48 -10.89 -6.72
N TRP A 43 3.72 -10.05 -7.39
CA TRP A 43 3.82 -9.82 -8.81
C TRP A 43 3.83 -8.33 -9.11
N ALA A 44 4.48 -7.96 -10.21
CA ALA A 44 4.40 -6.62 -10.75
C ALA A 44 4.18 -6.61 -12.27
N LEU A 45 3.43 -5.63 -12.80
CA LEU A 45 3.47 -5.34 -14.23
C LEU A 45 4.53 -4.28 -14.47
N VAL A 46 5.52 -4.63 -15.30
CA VAL A 46 6.56 -3.70 -15.75
C VAL A 46 6.30 -3.34 -17.19
N THR A 47 6.40 -2.05 -17.52
CA THR A 47 6.28 -1.54 -18.89
C THR A 47 7.56 -0.82 -19.29
N ASN A 48 8.03 -1.02 -20.53
CA ASN A 48 9.08 -0.18 -21.10
C ASN A 48 8.44 0.94 -21.93
N LYS A 49 8.34 2.15 -21.38
CA LYS A 49 7.84 3.35 -22.05
C LYS A 49 8.86 4.00 -22.99
N GLY A 50 10.09 3.49 -22.99
CA GLY A 50 11.18 3.98 -23.83
C GLY A 50 11.03 3.58 -25.30
N THR A 51 12.04 3.94 -26.08
CA THR A 51 12.10 3.67 -27.54
C THR A 51 13.13 2.61 -27.91
N SER A 52 13.80 2.01 -26.92
CA SER A 52 14.78 0.93 -27.12
C SER A 52 14.41 -0.33 -26.37
N ASN A 53 14.78 -1.48 -26.94
CA ASN A 53 14.66 -2.76 -26.27
C ASN A 53 15.52 -2.78 -25.01
N VAL A 54 15.05 -3.45 -23.97
CA VAL A 54 15.82 -3.75 -22.77
C VAL A 54 15.85 -5.25 -22.57
N SER A 55 17.01 -5.76 -22.16
CA SER A 55 17.19 -7.16 -21.80
C SER A 55 17.74 -7.23 -20.39
N ASN A 56 17.31 -8.24 -19.64
CA ASN A 56 17.75 -8.50 -18.28
C ASN A 56 17.53 -7.31 -17.32
N ALA A 57 16.46 -6.53 -17.52
CA ALA A 57 16.02 -5.56 -16.52
C ALA A 57 15.67 -6.31 -15.23
N ALA A 58 16.05 -5.76 -14.07
CA ALA A 58 15.78 -6.35 -12.78
C ALA A 58 14.45 -5.83 -12.22
N VAL A 59 13.68 -6.71 -11.59
CA VAL A 59 12.49 -6.38 -10.82
C VAL A 59 12.68 -6.91 -9.42
N ARG A 60 12.67 -6.04 -8.43
CA ARG A 60 12.88 -6.40 -7.02
C ARG A 60 11.62 -6.15 -6.22
N PHE A 61 11.36 -7.03 -5.27
CA PHE A 61 10.18 -7.03 -4.44
C PHE A 61 10.55 -6.88 -2.98
N TYR A 62 9.77 -6.06 -2.29
CA TYR A 62 10.00 -5.74 -0.88
C TYR A 62 8.68 -5.78 -0.13
N TRP A 63 8.77 -6.10 1.15
CA TRP A 63 7.78 -5.65 2.12
C TRP A 63 8.44 -4.64 3.05
N ALA A 64 7.63 -3.70 3.54
CA ALA A 64 8.06 -2.69 4.47
C ALA A 64 7.13 -2.62 5.66
N ASN A 65 7.73 -2.44 6.82
CA ASN A 65 7.02 -2.11 8.04
C ASN A 65 6.86 -0.57 8.09
N PRO A 66 5.65 -0.02 7.88
CA PRO A 66 5.46 1.42 7.87
C PRO A 66 5.66 2.07 9.24
N SER A 67 5.72 1.29 10.33
CA SER A 67 6.01 1.80 11.68
C SER A 67 7.46 2.19 11.93
N VAL A 68 8.39 1.86 11.02
CA VAL A 68 9.83 2.18 11.15
C VAL A 68 10.37 3.06 10.03
N GLY A 69 9.50 3.45 9.08
CA GLY A 69 9.86 4.12 7.85
C GLY A 69 10.78 3.27 6.98
N PHE A 70 10.62 3.40 5.67
CA PHE A 70 11.30 2.49 4.77
C PHE A 70 11.94 3.22 3.60
N ASP A 71 13.14 2.76 3.27
CA ASP A 71 13.92 3.09 2.09
C ASP A 71 14.54 1.79 1.56
N ARG A 72 15.33 1.84 0.48
CA ARG A 72 15.98 0.66 -0.10
C ARG A 72 16.92 -0.09 0.84
N ASN A 73 17.35 0.52 1.96
CA ASN A 73 18.22 -0.08 2.97
C ASN A 73 17.45 -0.68 4.15
N THR A 74 16.25 -0.17 4.45
CA THR A 74 15.47 -0.60 5.62
C THR A 74 14.24 -1.43 5.27
N ALA A 75 13.79 -1.41 4.01
CA ALA A 75 12.78 -2.33 3.53
C ALA A 75 13.32 -3.77 3.50
N HIS A 76 12.44 -4.73 3.74
CA HIS A 76 12.79 -6.14 3.73
C HIS A 76 12.71 -6.66 2.29
N PHE A 77 13.88 -6.94 1.72
CA PHE A 77 13.98 -7.60 0.41
C PHE A 77 13.38 -9.00 0.48
N ILE A 78 12.44 -9.29 -0.42
CA ILE A 78 11.82 -10.62 -0.55
C ILE A 78 12.58 -11.43 -1.60
N GLY A 79 12.71 -10.87 -2.79
CA GLY A 79 13.26 -11.56 -3.94
C GLY A 79 13.28 -10.67 -5.18
N ALA A 80 13.81 -11.23 -6.26
CA ALA A 80 13.95 -10.53 -7.52
C ALA A 80 13.78 -11.48 -8.71
N SER A 81 13.47 -10.88 -9.85
CA SER A 81 13.34 -11.54 -11.15
C SER A 81 13.88 -10.63 -12.24
N ASN A 82 14.02 -11.16 -13.45
CA ASN A 82 14.44 -10.38 -14.61
C ASN A 82 13.39 -10.41 -15.72
N VAL A 83 13.38 -9.36 -16.53
CA VAL A 83 12.45 -9.21 -17.66
C VAL A 83 13.16 -8.63 -18.88
N ASN A 84 12.71 -9.04 -20.06
CA ASN A 84 13.09 -8.47 -21.35
C ASN A 84 11.87 -7.77 -21.93
N LEU A 85 12.01 -6.54 -22.42
CA LEU A 85 10.89 -5.77 -22.96
C LEU A 85 11.31 -5.02 -24.22
N LEU A 86 10.50 -5.11 -25.27
CA LEU A 86 10.51 -4.23 -26.42
C LEU A 86 9.94 -2.84 -26.05
N PRO A 87 10.13 -1.82 -26.90
CA PRO A 87 9.48 -0.53 -26.74
C PRO A 87 7.95 -0.67 -26.64
N ASN A 88 7.37 -0.04 -25.62
CA ASN A 88 5.95 -0.09 -25.26
C ASN A 88 5.41 -1.47 -24.88
N GLU A 89 6.28 -2.46 -24.66
CA GLU A 89 5.87 -3.77 -24.15
C GLU A 89 5.67 -3.72 -22.63
N SER A 90 4.70 -4.50 -22.16
CA SER A 90 4.46 -4.75 -20.74
C SER A 90 4.52 -6.25 -20.46
N ALA A 91 5.07 -6.64 -19.31
CA ALA A 91 5.07 -8.02 -18.85
C ALA A 91 4.78 -8.12 -17.34
N GLU A 92 4.08 -9.18 -16.96
CA GLU A 92 3.86 -9.54 -15.56
C GLU A 92 5.09 -10.32 -15.07
N VAL A 93 5.63 -9.91 -13.93
CA VAL A 93 6.86 -10.44 -13.37
C VAL A 93 6.57 -10.97 -11.97
N LEU A 94 6.72 -12.27 -11.79
CA LEU A 94 6.59 -12.98 -10.52
C LEU A 94 7.85 -12.79 -9.67
N CYS A 95 7.72 -12.54 -8.38
CA CYS A 95 8.80 -12.72 -7.41
C CYS A 95 9.07 -14.22 -7.20
N LEU A 96 10.29 -14.69 -7.52
CA LEU A 96 10.64 -16.12 -7.42
C LEU A 96 10.75 -16.65 -5.98
N ALA A 97 10.74 -15.76 -4.98
CA ALA A 97 10.74 -16.12 -3.57
C ALA A 97 9.36 -15.84 -2.97
N PRO A 98 8.72 -16.84 -2.30
CA PRO A 98 7.52 -16.56 -1.53
C PRO A 98 7.87 -15.70 -0.32
N TRP A 99 7.01 -14.73 -0.03
CA TRP A 99 7.01 -14.00 1.21
C TRP A 99 6.09 -14.69 2.21
N ILE A 100 6.50 -14.79 3.48
CA ILE A 100 5.63 -15.26 4.57
C ILE A 100 5.29 -14.03 5.42
N PRO A 101 4.07 -13.47 5.32
CA PRO A 101 3.64 -12.31 6.09
C PRO A 101 3.68 -12.62 7.59
N GLU A 102 4.14 -11.64 8.38
CA GLU A 102 4.22 -11.75 9.82
C GLU A 102 3.24 -10.77 10.48
N HIS A 103 2.83 -11.02 11.72
CA HIS A 103 1.99 -10.05 12.43
C HIS A 103 2.83 -8.89 12.99
N VAL A 104 3.32 -8.04 12.10
CA VAL A 104 4.05 -6.81 12.44
C VAL A 104 3.12 -5.61 12.28
N ASN A 105 3.25 -4.60 13.15
CA ASN A 105 2.52 -3.33 13.04
C ASN A 105 0.98 -3.46 12.94
N GLY A 106 0.38 -4.32 13.77
CA GLY A 106 -1.07 -4.53 13.75
C GLY A 106 -1.59 -5.23 12.48
N GLY A 107 -0.69 -5.82 11.68
CA GLY A 107 -1.02 -6.50 10.43
C GLY A 107 -0.93 -5.61 9.19
N HIS A 108 -0.51 -4.33 9.32
CA HIS A 108 -0.29 -3.48 8.15
C HIS A 108 1.15 -3.61 7.64
N GLU A 109 1.29 -4.33 6.52
CA GLU A 109 2.52 -4.45 5.77
C GLU A 109 2.34 -3.80 4.39
N CYS A 110 3.29 -2.94 4.02
CA CYS A 110 3.33 -2.32 2.69
C CYS A 110 4.10 -3.27 1.77
N VAL A 111 3.61 -3.52 0.56
CA VAL A 111 4.40 -4.22 -0.47
C VAL A 111 4.81 -3.25 -1.56
N LEU A 112 6.04 -3.41 -2.05
CA LEU A 112 6.65 -2.59 -3.08
C LEU A 112 7.30 -3.44 -4.16
N ALA A 113 7.35 -2.90 -5.37
CA ALA A 113 8.17 -3.42 -6.45
C ALA A 113 8.96 -2.27 -7.07
N GLU A 114 10.22 -2.52 -7.44
CA GLU A 114 11.02 -1.62 -8.29
C GLU A 114 11.51 -2.33 -9.55
N ALA A 115 11.46 -1.68 -10.70
CA ALA A 115 12.01 -2.17 -11.97
C ALA A 115 13.10 -1.23 -12.49
N PHE A 116 14.26 -1.76 -12.88
CA PHE A 116 15.38 -0.94 -13.37
C PHE A 116 16.36 -1.73 -14.24
N HIS A 117 17.24 -1.05 -14.95
CA HIS A 117 18.40 -1.63 -15.62
C HIS A 117 19.68 -0.89 -15.21
N THR A 118 20.68 -1.60 -14.68
CA THR A 118 21.87 -1.01 -14.03
C THR A 118 22.60 0.05 -14.84
N THR A 119 22.59 -0.05 -16.18
CA THR A 119 23.28 0.90 -17.08
C THR A 119 22.37 1.70 -18.00
N LEU A 120 21.20 1.17 -18.38
CA LEU A 120 20.34 1.76 -19.42
C LEU A 120 19.22 2.59 -18.80
N ASP A 121 18.83 2.22 -17.58
CA ASP A 121 17.77 2.86 -16.83
C ASP A 121 18.01 2.68 -15.32
N PRO A 122 19.08 3.30 -14.78
CA PRO A 122 19.50 3.07 -13.41
C PRO A 122 18.54 3.73 -12.43
N LEU A 123 18.39 3.10 -11.25
CA LEU A 123 17.68 3.72 -10.13
C LEU A 123 18.31 5.06 -9.75
N PRO A 124 17.52 6.00 -9.19
CA PRO A 124 18.06 7.20 -8.57
C PRO A 124 19.15 6.86 -7.54
N PRO A 125 20.19 7.70 -7.39
CA PRO A 125 21.30 7.43 -6.47
C PRO A 125 20.94 7.62 -4.99
N VAL A 126 19.67 7.86 -4.68
CA VAL A 126 19.14 8.04 -3.33
C VAL A 126 18.44 6.75 -2.87
N PRO A 127 18.56 6.38 -1.58
CA PRO A 127 17.92 5.17 -1.08
C PRO A 127 16.40 5.29 -0.97
N ASP A 128 15.86 6.51 -0.94
CA ASP A 128 14.44 6.78 -0.69
C ASP A 128 13.55 6.22 -1.81
N PHE A 129 12.47 5.53 -1.42
CA PHE A 129 11.40 5.18 -2.35
C PHE A 129 10.47 6.38 -2.55
N ASP A 130 10.72 7.19 -3.58
CA ASP A 130 9.88 8.32 -3.94
C ASP A 130 8.77 7.91 -4.91
N VAL A 131 7.87 7.03 -4.47
CA VAL A 131 6.79 6.44 -5.29
C VAL A 131 6.01 7.47 -6.13
N PRO A 132 5.65 8.67 -5.62
CA PRO A 132 4.91 9.65 -6.43
C PRO A 132 5.68 10.22 -7.63
N THR A 133 7.02 10.16 -7.66
CA THR A 133 7.83 10.80 -8.70
C THR A 133 8.83 9.86 -9.38
N ASP A 134 9.17 8.73 -8.76
CA ASP A 134 10.08 7.72 -9.25
C ASP A 134 9.32 6.59 -9.96
N ARG A 135 9.24 6.66 -11.29
CA ARG A 135 8.54 5.66 -12.13
C ARG A 135 9.05 4.22 -11.96
N HIS A 136 10.25 4.04 -11.41
CA HIS A 136 10.81 2.72 -11.22
C HIS A 136 10.09 1.96 -10.11
N VAL A 137 9.51 2.65 -9.13
CA VAL A 137 8.93 2.04 -7.92
C VAL A 137 7.44 2.30 -7.81
N ALA A 138 6.70 1.26 -7.46
CA ALA A 138 5.30 1.38 -7.09
C ALA A 138 5.02 0.69 -5.76
N GLN A 139 3.98 1.17 -5.07
CA GLN A 139 3.59 0.68 -3.75
C GLN A 139 2.12 0.29 -3.72
N ARG A 140 1.84 -0.75 -2.93
CA ARG A 140 0.51 -1.29 -2.74
C ARG A 140 0.19 -1.44 -1.24
N ASN A 141 -0.68 -0.56 -0.76
CA ASN A 141 -1.14 -0.46 0.64
C ASN A 141 -2.67 -0.53 0.73
N LEU A 142 -3.26 -1.63 0.27
CA LEU A 142 -4.70 -1.88 0.45
C LEU A 142 -4.91 -3.02 1.44
N ASN A 143 -5.67 -2.75 2.50
CA ASN A 143 -6.10 -3.75 3.46
C ASN A 143 -7.60 -3.99 3.33
N VAL A 144 -8.06 -5.20 3.62
CA VAL A 144 -9.49 -5.54 3.67
C VAL A 144 -9.83 -5.85 5.13
N VAL A 145 -10.85 -5.17 5.65
CA VAL A 145 -11.35 -5.42 7.02
C VAL A 145 -12.82 -5.78 6.97
N GLN A 146 -13.24 -6.73 7.79
CA GLN A 146 -14.65 -7.07 7.95
C GLN A 146 -15.26 -6.19 9.04
N ALA A 147 -16.38 -5.53 8.73
CA ALA A 147 -17.20 -4.87 9.72
C ALA A 147 -18.14 -5.89 10.39
N LEU A 148 -18.26 -5.80 11.70
CA LEU A 148 -19.22 -6.58 12.48
C LEU A 148 -20.38 -5.66 12.87
N ARG A 149 -21.58 -5.93 12.34
CA ARG A 149 -22.77 -5.08 12.53
C ARG A 149 -22.51 -3.62 12.12
N GLY A 150 -21.71 -3.42 11.08
CA GLY A 150 -21.30 -2.11 10.58
C GLY A 150 -20.09 -1.49 11.29
N PHE A 151 -19.69 -1.97 12.48
CA PHE A 151 -18.50 -1.47 13.19
C PHE A 151 -17.22 -2.13 12.67
N PHE A 152 -16.15 -1.34 12.49
CA PHE A 152 -14.83 -1.84 12.16
C PHE A 152 -13.75 -1.16 13.00
N ALA A 153 -12.61 -1.84 13.16
CA ALA A 153 -11.39 -1.31 13.75
C ALA A 153 -10.19 -1.73 12.89
N PHE A 154 -9.30 -0.78 12.61
CA PHE A 154 -8.11 -0.98 11.80
C PHE A 154 -6.90 -0.34 12.50
N PRO A 155 -6.08 -1.14 13.22
CA PRO A 155 -4.88 -0.65 13.88
C PRO A 155 -3.74 -0.42 12.89
N PHE A 156 -3.01 0.68 13.05
CA PHE A 156 -1.81 0.97 12.25
C PHE A 156 -0.86 1.90 13.01
N THR A 157 0.35 2.06 12.48
CA THR A 157 1.33 3.01 13.00
C THR A 157 1.75 3.96 11.91
N VAL A 158 1.83 5.23 12.28
CA VAL A 158 2.35 6.32 11.45
C VAL A 158 3.79 6.57 11.84
N TYR A 159 4.68 6.72 10.87
CA TYR A 159 6.10 6.93 11.16
C TYR A 159 6.62 8.29 10.67
N ASN A 160 7.59 8.82 11.40
CA ASN A 160 8.38 9.97 11.02
C ASN A 160 9.78 9.52 10.56
N ALA A 161 9.99 9.54 9.24
CA ALA A 161 11.27 9.20 8.64
C ALA A 161 12.38 10.26 8.84
N LEU A 162 12.05 11.45 9.31
CA LEU A 162 13.04 12.49 9.59
C LEU A 162 13.82 12.19 10.88
N ARG A 163 14.99 12.83 11.01
CA ARG A 163 15.80 12.78 12.23
C ARG A 163 15.27 13.66 13.36
N THR A 164 14.42 14.64 13.04
CA THR A 164 13.81 15.57 13.99
C THR A 164 12.34 15.24 14.20
N GLU A 165 11.78 15.71 15.32
CA GLU A 165 10.33 15.65 15.54
C GLU A 165 9.57 16.32 14.39
N GLY A 166 8.44 15.72 14.01
CA GLY A 166 7.55 16.21 12.98
C GLY A 166 6.11 16.19 13.48
N ARG A 167 5.35 17.21 13.11
CA ARG A 167 3.90 17.27 13.31
C ARG A 167 3.20 16.77 12.05
N TYR A 168 2.25 15.86 12.24
CA TYR A 168 1.50 15.25 11.17
C TYR A 168 0.00 15.36 11.40
N GLN A 169 -0.75 15.42 10.31
CA GLN A 169 -2.19 15.30 10.29
C GLN A 169 -2.57 13.99 9.60
N LEU A 170 -3.34 13.15 10.28
CA LEU A 170 -3.98 11.98 9.69
C LEU A 170 -5.37 12.39 9.27
N LYS A 171 -5.73 12.17 8.01
CA LYS A 171 -7.05 12.49 7.48
C LYS A 171 -7.67 11.25 6.89
N VAL A 172 -8.87 10.88 7.34
CA VAL A 172 -9.65 9.82 6.70
C VAL A 172 -10.70 10.41 5.75
N ARG A 173 -10.71 9.89 4.52
CA ARG A 173 -11.73 10.18 3.51
C ARG A 173 -12.33 8.87 3.02
N GLN A 174 -13.65 8.83 2.81
CA GLN A 174 -14.26 7.77 2.02
C GLN A 174 -14.01 8.04 0.52
N GLY A 175 -13.31 7.12 -0.14
CA GLY A 175 -13.19 7.06 -1.59
C GLY A 175 -14.43 6.42 -2.24
N THR A 176 -14.39 6.28 -3.56
CA THR A 176 -15.44 5.58 -4.31
C THR A 176 -15.00 4.16 -4.64
N LEU A 177 -15.92 3.20 -4.71
CA LEU A 177 -15.58 1.83 -5.15
C LEU A 177 -15.09 1.76 -6.61
N ARG A 178 -15.26 2.82 -7.40
CA ARG A 178 -14.70 2.94 -8.76
C ARG A 178 -13.18 3.12 -8.75
N GLU A 179 -12.61 3.63 -7.66
CA GLU A 179 -11.14 3.73 -7.49
C GLU A 179 -10.49 2.34 -7.44
N LEU A 180 -11.27 1.27 -7.23
CA LEU A 180 -10.81 -0.11 -7.33
C LEU A 180 -10.82 -0.65 -8.77
N ASP A 181 -11.42 0.02 -9.75
CA ASP A 181 -11.55 -0.50 -11.12
C ASP A 181 -10.23 -0.84 -11.82
N PRO A 182 -9.15 -0.03 -11.68
CA PRO A 182 -7.83 -0.42 -12.18
C PRO A 182 -7.36 -1.76 -11.61
N LEU A 183 -7.74 -2.06 -10.36
CA LEU A 183 -7.38 -3.27 -9.64
C LEU A 183 -8.23 -4.46 -10.07
N ARG A 184 -9.51 -4.24 -10.39
CA ARG A 184 -10.45 -5.33 -10.70
C ARG A 184 -10.04 -6.15 -11.90
N ARG A 185 -9.49 -5.51 -12.93
CA ARG A 185 -9.05 -6.21 -14.14
C ARG A 185 -7.96 -7.24 -13.84
N ARG A 186 -7.02 -6.89 -12.96
CA ARG A 186 -5.89 -7.74 -12.60
C ARG A 186 -6.19 -8.69 -11.46
N LEU A 187 -6.78 -8.16 -10.38
CA LEU A 187 -7.00 -8.91 -9.15
C LEU A 187 -8.23 -9.81 -9.19
N ARG A 188 -8.98 -9.80 -10.31
CA ARG A 188 -10.29 -10.47 -10.45
C ARG A 188 -11.23 -10.19 -9.26
N LEU A 189 -11.07 -9.03 -8.63
CA LEU A 189 -11.90 -8.62 -7.50
C LEU A 189 -13.32 -8.38 -7.99
N GLU A 190 -14.26 -9.13 -7.42
CA GLU A 190 -15.66 -8.75 -7.53
C GLU A 190 -15.84 -7.41 -6.82
N ARG A 191 -16.41 -6.42 -7.53
CA ARG A 191 -16.77 -5.17 -6.88
C ARG A 191 -17.88 -5.52 -5.87
N PRO A 192 -17.77 -5.07 -4.61
CA PRO A 192 -18.91 -5.12 -3.71
C PRO A 192 -20.15 -4.56 -4.41
N LYS A 193 -21.26 -5.31 -4.38
CA LYS A 193 -22.47 -4.96 -5.12
C LYS A 193 -23.13 -3.68 -4.60
N LEU A 194 -22.92 -3.39 -3.31
CA LEU A 194 -23.46 -2.24 -2.63
C LEU A 194 -22.32 -1.40 -2.07
N GLU A 195 -22.34 -0.12 -2.42
CA GLU A 195 -21.46 0.90 -1.85
C GLU A 195 -22.08 1.42 -0.56
N GLY A 196 -21.36 1.21 0.53
CA GLY A 196 -21.76 1.66 1.85
C GLY A 196 -21.36 3.11 2.12
N LYS A 197 -21.78 3.64 3.26
CA LYS A 197 -21.46 4.99 3.72
C LYS A 197 -20.80 4.95 5.09
N LEU A 198 -19.67 5.61 5.22
CA LEU A 198 -19.03 5.90 6.50
C LEU A 198 -19.87 6.95 7.24
N VAL A 199 -20.53 6.53 8.32
CA VAL A 199 -21.41 7.40 9.12
C VAL A 199 -20.70 8.02 10.30
N ARG A 200 -19.77 7.29 10.92
CA ARG A 200 -18.93 7.74 12.03
C ARG A 200 -17.54 7.17 11.91
N THR A 201 -16.56 7.92 12.38
CA THR A 201 -15.16 7.50 12.42
C THR A 201 -14.43 8.23 13.53
N ALA A 202 -13.39 7.60 14.07
CA ALA A 202 -12.47 8.23 14.99
C ALA A 202 -11.09 7.56 14.90
N PHE A 203 -10.06 8.30 15.30
CA PHE A 203 -8.77 7.73 15.63
C PHE A 203 -8.65 7.56 17.14
N VAL A 204 -8.20 6.37 17.57
CA VAL A 204 -8.09 6.02 18.99
C VAL A 204 -6.78 5.31 19.30
N GLN A 205 -6.14 5.65 20.42
CA GLN A 205 -4.93 4.99 20.90
C GLN A 205 -5.27 3.72 21.70
N ALA A 206 -5.94 2.77 21.06
CA ALA A 206 -6.31 1.48 21.65
C ALA A 206 -6.13 0.37 20.63
N ARG A 207 -5.58 -0.78 21.03
CA ARG A 207 -5.35 -1.92 20.12
C ARG A 207 -6.63 -2.64 19.71
N CYS A 208 -7.56 -2.80 20.66
CA CYS A 208 -8.83 -3.49 20.47
C CYS A 208 -9.98 -2.61 20.99
N PRO A 209 -10.26 -1.46 20.35
CA PRO A 209 -11.35 -0.59 20.77
C PRO A 209 -12.71 -1.24 20.51
N THR A 210 -13.66 -0.94 21.37
CA THR A 210 -15.08 -1.27 21.22
C THR A 210 -15.86 -0.09 20.64
N GLU A 211 -17.10 -0.32 20.20
CA GLU A 211 -17.91 0.70 19.52
C GLU A 211 -18.21 1.94 20.37
N ASP A 212 -18.18 1.82 21.72
CA ASP A 212 -18.45 2.91 22.67
C ASP A 212 -17.51 4.12 22.52
N VAL A 213 -16.37 3.96 21.86
CA VAL A 213 -15.44 5.06 21.57
C VAL A 213 -15.99 6.03 20.51
N LEU A 214 -16.95 5.58 19.68
CA LEU A 214 -17.57 6.41 18.64
C LEU A 214 -18.61 7.38 19.21
N ASP A 215 -19.15 7.13 20.40
CA ASP A 215 -20.16 7.97 21.03
C ASP A 215 -19.57 9.21 21.72
N ARG A 216 -18.24 9.25 21.91
CA ARG A 216 -17.55 10.24 22.77
C ARG A 216 -16.81 11.35 22.02
N ARG A 217 -16.86 11.40 20.68
CA ARG A 217 -16.11 12.39 19.87
C ARG A 217 -16.95 12.99 18.73
N ASP A 218 -16.66 14.25 18.40
CA ASP A 218 -16.99 14.85 17.09
C ASP A 218 -16.43 13.96 15.95
N ASP A 219 -16.90 14.14 14.71
CA ASP A 219 -16.51 13.26 13.61
C ASP A 219 -14.97 13.25 13.43
N GLY A 220 -14.32 12.22 13.98
CA GLY A 220 -12.88 12.15 14.20
C GLY A 220 -12.11 11.84 12.92
N ARG A 221 -12.43 12.57 11.85
CA ARG A 221 -11.85 12.44 10.51
C ARG A 221 -10.41 12.93 10.45
N VAL A 222 -9.98 13.71 11.44
CA VAL A 222 -8.64 14.26 11.54
C VAL A 222 -8.02 13.93 12.90
N GLU A 223 -6.78 13.47 12.92
CA GLU A 223 -5.94 13.35 14.12
C GLU A 223 -4.65 14.15 13.92
N GLU A 224 -4.29 15.01 14.86
CA GLU A 224 -2.99 15.67 14.88
C GLU A 224 -2.04 14.91 15.81
N VAL A 225 -0.85 14.60 15.30
CA VAL A 225 0.13 13.78 16.03
C VAL A 225 1.52 14.40 15.92
N SER A 226 2.21 14.51 17.06
CA SER A 226 3.64 14.82 17.11
C SER A 226 4.43 13.54 17.23
N ILE A 227 5.34 13.30 16.29
CA ILE A 227 6.12 12.06 16.24
C ILE A 227 7.59 12.41 16.30
N ARG A 228 8.30 11.88 17.31
CA ARG A 228 9.75 12.03 17.44
C ARG A 228 10.48 11.60 16.16
N GLY A 229 11.67 12.15 15.91
CA GLY A 229 12.50 11.73 14.79
C GLY A 229 12.79 10.23 14.85
N LYS A 230 12.70 9.56 13.70
CA LYS A 230 12.82 8.10 13.56
C LYS A 230 11.91 7.33 14.54
N GLY A 231 10.71 7.87 14.80
CA GLY A 231 9.73 7.30 15.72
C GLY A 231 8.38 7.01 15.06
N GLY A 232 7.59 6.16 15.71
CA GLY A 232 6.23 5.81 15.29
C GLY A 232 5.17 6.25 16.29
N HIS A 233 3.96 6.50 15.80
CA HIS A 233 2.74 6.75 16.57
C HIS A 233 1.68 5.71 16.22
N PHE A 234 1.36 4.86 17.19
CA PHE A 234 0.30 3.87 17.04
C PHE A 234 -1.07 4.53 17.19
N THR A 235 -1.99 4.20 16.29
CA THR A 235 -3.39 4.62 16.35
C THR A 235 -4.28 3.56 15.71
N THR A 236 -5.56 3.58 16.01
CA THR A 236 -6.55 2.70 15.40
C THR A 236 -7.63 3.54 14.78
N LEU A 237 -7.86 3.35 13.47
CA LEU A 237 -9.03 3.88 12.79
C LEU A 237 -10.23 3.00 13.17
N VAL A 238 -11.20 3.58 13.84
CA VAL A 238 -12.49 2.94 14.11
C VAL A 238 -13.59 3.66 13.38
N GLY A 239 -14.65 2.95 13.01
CA GLY A 239 -15.80 3.60 12.41
C GLY A 239 -16.98 2.68 12.23
N ARG A 240 -18.03 3.28 11.67
CA ARG A 240 -19.27 2.60 11.32
C ARG A 240 -19.59 2.82 9.85
N VAL A 241 -19.83 1.73 9.14
CA VAL A 241 -20.27 1.71 7.73
C VAL A 241 -21.68 1.14 7.66
N GLU A 242 -22.52 1.77 6.85
CA GLU A 242 -23.90 1.33 6.60
C GLU A 242 -24.12 1.00 5.12
N GLY A 243 -24.95 0.01 4.82
CA GLY A 243 -25.49 -0.25 3.48
C GLY A 243 -24.60 -1.05 2.52
N GLY A 244 -23.33 -1.29 2.83
CA GLY A 244 -22.43 -2.07 1.98
C GLY A 244 -20.95 -1.89 2.31
N ALA A 245 -20.08 -2.11 1.33
CA ALA A 245 -18.64 -1.93 1.51
C ALA A 245 -18.22 -0.47 1.29
N ALA A 246 -17.22 0.00 2.04
CA ALA A 246 -16.68 1.35 1.92
C ALA A 246 -15.16 1.30 1.72
N LEU A 247 -14.67 2.03 0.72
CA LEU A 247 -13.23 2.28 0.56
C LEU A 247 -12.85 3.52 1.34
N LEU A 248 -11.91 3.39 2.27
CA LEU A 248 -11.41 4.48 3.10
C LEU A 248 -9.93 4.72 2.75
N HIS A 249 -9.54 5.99 2.67
CA HIS A 249 -8.16 6.42 2.55
C HIS A 249 -7.77 7.16 3.81
N VAL A 250 -6.73 6.69 4.48
CA VAL A 250 -6.06 7.42 5.55
C VAL A 250 -4.80 8.02 4.97
N ALA A 251 -4.77 9.34 4.88
CA ALA A 251 -3.64 10.11 4.36
C ALA A 251 -2.90 10.81 5.49
N GLN A 252 -1.58 10.72 5.46
CA GLN A 252 -0.66 11.40 6.38
C GLN A 252 -0.13 12.67 5.72
N TYR A 253 -0.36 13.81 6.34
CA TYR A 253 0.13 15.11 5.88
C TYR A 253 1.16 15.69 6.84
N ARG A 254 2.15 16.41 6.32
CA ARG A 254 3.06 17.28 7.08
C ARG A 254 2.89 18.70 6.57
N GLY A 255 2.18 19.55 7.32
CA GLY A 255 1.64 20.79 6.75
C GLY A 255 0.67 20.45 5.62
N ASP A 256 0.88 21.05 4.45
CA ASP A 256 0.07 20.79 3.24
C ASP A 256 0.63 19.66 2.35
N THR A 257 1.79 19.11 2.69
CA THR A 257 2.43 18.05 1.89
C THR A 257 1.93 16.67 2.29
N LEU A 258 1.40 15.90 1.32
CA LEU A 258 1.07 14.50 1.49
C LEU A 258 2.36 13.68 1.63
N ALA A 259 2.53 13.04 2.78
CA ALA A 259 3.73 12.26 3.10
C ALA A 259 3.54 10.75 2.87
N GLY A 260 2.30 10.26 2.92
CA GLY A 260 2.02 8.83 2.95
C GLY A 260 0.55 8.54 3.07
N GLY A 261 0.20 7.27 2.95
CA GLY A 261 -1.15 6.83 3.24
C GLY A 261 -1.34 5.34 3.11
N ILE A 262 -2.56 4.95 3.47
CA ILE A 262 -3.04 3.57 3.42
C ILE A 262 -4.51 3.60 3.03
N SER A 263 -4.92 2.60 2.27
CA SER A 263 -6.32 2.37 1.93
C SER A 263 -6.86 1.14 2.66
N VAL A 264 -8.11 1.23 3.10
CA VAL A 264 -8.82 0.16 3.80
C VAL A 264 -10.17 -0.04 3.11
N LEU A 265 -10.38 -1.23 2.54
CA LEU A 265 -11.69 -1.67 2.08
C LEU A 265 -12.42 -2.34 3.23
N VAL A 266 -13.42 -1.63 3.77
CA VAL A 266 -14.30 -2.14 4.82
C VAL A 266 -15.44 -2.91 4.18
N MET A 267 -15.57 -4.19 4.50
CA MET A 267 -16.66 -5.06 4.06
C MET A 267 -17.80 -5.01 5.09
N GLY A 268 -18.95 -4.47 4.69
CA GLY A 268 -20.16 -4.35 5.53
C GLY A 268 -20.94 -5.65 5.69
#